data_AF-A0A6G0UAR3-F1
#
_entry.id   AF-A0A6G0UAR3-F1
#
_cell.length_a   1.000
_cell.length_b   1.000
_cell.length_c   1.000
_cell.angle_alpha   90.00
_cell.angle_beta   90.00
_cell.angle_gamma   90.00
#
_symmetry.space_group_name_H-M   'P 1'
#
loop_
_entity.id
_entity.type
_entity.pdbx_description
1 polymer ?
#
loop_
_entity_poly.entity_id
_entity_poly.type
_entity_poly.pdbx_seq_one_letter_code
_entity_poly.pdbx_strand_id
1 'polypeptide(L)'
;MSQSEVSLSFNEEETRNEAEGEALLKKSGAKPASSSQILKYAKPEMKFFVTGLLLATIRGFSWPIFAVLYGMLFKALSYPEESSSDKLLYIVLIGYITLGVLGGITTWLSGYIMGLVGEKLNVRLRMDVYKNLMGQDVSYYENPDHSVGKLTARLATDSNNVQAAVDQRLADVLKDVISFFAG
;
A
#
# COMPACT_ATOMS: atom_id res chain seq x y z
N MET A 1 27.11 -7.26 -22.06
CA MET A 1 27.02 -6.65 -20.72
C MET A 1 25.72 -7.14 -20.12
N SER A 2 25.82 -8.13 -19.24
CA SER A 2 24.71 -9.03 -18.88
C SER A 2 23.76 -8.34 -17.90
N GLN A 3 22.44 -8.54 -18.03
CA GLN A 3 21.46 -8.04 -17.06
C GLN A 3 21.70 -8.56 -15.62
N SER A 4 22.52 -9.60 -15.45
CA SER A 4 22.98 -10.09 -14.15
C SER A 4 23.95 -9.14 -13.44
N GLU A 5 24.79 -8.40 -14.17
CA GLU A 5 25.78 -7.48 -13.56
C GLU A 5 25.10 -6.21 -13.03
N VAL A 6 24.07 -5.74 -13.73
CA VAL A 6 23.27 -4.57 -13.33
C VAL A 6 22.39 -4.89 -12.12
N SER A 7 21.82 -6.10 -12.05
CA SER A 7 21.02 -6.53 -10.89
C SER A 7 21.88 -6.80 -9.65
N LEU A 8 23.09 -7.32 -9.83
CA LEU A 8 24.06 -7.46 -8.74
C LEU A 8 24.53 -6.11 -8.21
N SER A 9 24.83 -5.13 -9.08
CA SER A 9 25.23 -3.79 -8.64
C SER A 9 24.11 -3.02 -7.92
N PHE A 10 22.85 -3.20 -8.36
CA PHE A 10 21.68 -2.61 -7.68
C PHE A 10 21.45 -3.25 -6.29
N ASN A 11 21.60 -4.57 -6.20
CA ASN A 11 21.41 -5.30 -4.94
C ASN A 11 22.56 -5.02 -3.94
N GLU A 12 23.78 -4.79 -4.42
CA GLU A 12 24.91 -4.33 -3.61
C GLU A 12 24.74 -2.89 -3.12
N GLU A 13 24.18 -1.99 -3.93
CA GLU A 13 23.85 -0.63 -3.49
C GLU A 13 22.72 -0.60 -2.45
N GLU A 14 21.68 -1.42 -2.64
CA GLU A 14 20.56 -1.54 -1.70
C GLU A 14 21.01 -2.13 -0.36
N THR A 15 21.80 -3.21 -0.37
CA THR A 15 22.38 -3.80 0.84
C THR A 15 23.40 -2.89 1.52
N ARG A 16 24.16 -2.08 0.76
CA ARG A 16 25.07 -1.08 1.36
C ARG A 16 24.32 0.08 2.00
N ASN A 17 23.24 0.56 1.38
CA ASN A 17 22.39 1.62 1.95
C ASN A 17 21.62 1.13 3.19
N GLU A 18 21.17 -0.13 3.19
CA GLU A 18 20.51 -0.75 4.34
C GLU A 18 21.50 -0.96 5.49
N ALA A 19 22.73 -1.44 5.20
CA ALA A 19 23.79 -1.60 6.20
C ALA A 19 24.31 -0.25 6.76
N GLU A 20 24.43 0.79 5.93
CA GLU A 20 24.73 2.15 6.40
C GLU A 20 23.58 2.72 7.23
N GLY A 21 22.33 2.46 6.84
CA GLY A 21 21.14 2.80 7.60
C GLY A 21 21.15 2.16 8.99
N GLU A 22 21.41 0.85 9.08
CA GLU A 22 21.51 0.12 10.34
C GLU A 22 22.70 0.60 11.21
N ALA A 23 23.86 0.88 10.62
CA ALA A 23 25.02 1.39 11.33
C ALA A 23 24.76 2.78 11.93
N LEU A 24 24.04 3.66 11.21
CA LEU A 24 23.66 5.00 11.67
C LEU A 24 22.54 4.95 12.73
N LEU A 25 21.60 4.01 12.62
CA LEU A 25 20.58 3.74 13.64
C LEU A 25 21.22 3.27 14.95
N LYS A 26 22.22 2.40 14.87
CA LYS A 26 22.98 1.90 16.02
C LYS A 26 23.83 2.99 16.69
N LYS A 27 24.36 3.94 15.90
CA LYS A 27 25.17 5.09 16.38
C LYS A 27 24.31 6.22 17.00
N SER A 28 23.07 6.39 16.53
CA SER A 28 22.16 7.45 17.01
C SER A 28 21.24 7.02 18.17
N GLY A 29 21.26 5.75 18.57
CA GLY A 29 20.34 5.23 19.61
C GLY A 29 18.85 5.31 19.24
N ALA A 30 18.55 5.59 17.98
CA ALA A 30 17.19 5.75 17.48
C ALA A 30 16.57 4.37 17.26
N LYS A 31 15.48 4.07 17.99
CA LYS A 31 14.73 2.83 17.80
C LYS A 31 14.12 2.82 16.39
N PRO A 32 14.10 1.67 15.68
CA PRO A 32 13.39 1.57 14.41
C PRO A 32 11.95 2.01 14.63
N ALA A 33 11.49 2.96 13.81
CA ALA A 33 10.14 3.47 13.92
C ALA A 33 9.17 2.31 13.66
N SER A 34 8.48 1.88 14.72
CA SER A 34 7.46 0.84 14.58
C SER A 34 6.39 1.34 13.61
N SER A 35 5.96 0.49 12.66
CA SER A 35 4.94 0.81 11.67
C SER A 35 3.66 1.41 12.29
N SER A 36 3.37 1.03 13.56
CA SER A 36 2.29 1.59 14.36
C SER A 36 2.52 3.05 14.79
N GLN A 37 3.75 3.47 15.05
CA GLN A 37 4.11 4.84 15.41
C GLN A 37 4.05 5.78 14.20
N ILE A 38 4.45 5.29 13.02
CA ILE A 38 4.32 6.01 11.74
C ILE A 38 2.84 6.27 11.44
N LEU A 39 1.99 5.24 11.60
CA LEU A 39 0.54 5.36 11.42
C LEU A 39 -0.11 6.29 12.47
N LYS A 40 0.42 6.33 13.69
CA LYS A 40 -0.04 7.23 14.76
C LYS A 40 0.31 8.70 14.49
N TYR A 41 1.35 8.98 13.69
CA TYR A 41 1.70 10.32 13.22
C TYR A 41 0.75 10.81 12.11
N ALA A 42 0.20 9.90 11.31
CA ALA A 42 -0.82 10.17 10.28
C ALA A 42 -2.25 10.39 10.83
N LYS A 43 -2.43 10.46 12.16
CA LYS A 43 -3.71 10.61 12.88
C LYS A 43 -4.80 11.50 12.23
N PRO A 44 -4.50 12.72 11.74
CA PRO A 44 -5.54 13.58 11.15
C PRO A 44 -6.09 13.07 9.80
N GLU A 45 -5.35 12.23 9.08
CA GLU A 45 -5.75 11.67 7.77
C GLU A 45 -6.30 10.24 7.89
N MET A 46 -6.22 9.64 9.08
CA MET A 46 -6.70 8.29 9.37
C MET A 46 -8.17 8.06 9.02
N LYS A 47 -9.02 9.10 9.04
CA LYS A 47 -10.44 8.95 8.65
C LYS A 47 -10.59 8.59 7.17
N PHE A 48 -9.78 9.18 6.29
CA PHE A 48 -9.79 8.88 4.87
C PHE A 48 -9.10 7.55 4.59
N PHE A 49 -7.99 7.29 5.29
CA PHE A 49 -7.28 6.01 5.23
C PHE A 49 -8.18 4.83 5.63
N VAL A 50 -8.90 4.93 6.76
CA VAL A 50 -9.84 3.88 7.21
C VAL A 50 -10.99 3.70 6.22
N THR A 51 -11.52 4.78 5.65
CA THR A 51 -12.56 4.68 4.61
C THR A 51 -12.06 3.92 3.37
N GLY A 52 -10.83 4.21 2.91
CA GLY A 52 -10.20 3.45 1.82
C GLY A 52 -9.97 1.98 2.19
N LEU A 53 -9.59 1.71 3.43
CA LEU A 53 -9.38 0.34 3.94
C LEU A 53 -10.67 -0.49 3.98
N LEU A 54 -11.78 0.14 4.37
CA LEU A 54 -13.10 -0.48 4.37
C LEU A 54 -13.56 -0.80 2.93
N LEU A 55 -13.32 0.11 1.98
CA LEU A 55 -13.60 -0.13 0.56
C LEU A 55 -12.75 -1.28 0.01
N ALA A 56 -11.46 -1.35 0.36
CA ALA A 56 -10.58 -2.44 -0.01
C ALA A 56 -11.02 -3.79 0.58
N THR A 57 -11.54 -3.79 1.81
CA THR A 57 -12.10 -4.99 2.47
C THR A 57 -13.30 -5.53 1.70
N ILE A 58 -14.24 -4.66 1.31
CA ILE A 58 -15.41 -5.05 0.50
C ILE A 58 -14.98 -5.64 -0.85
N ARG A 59 -13.96 -5.05 -1.49
CA ARG A 59 -13.36 -5.57 -2.74
C ARG A 59 -12.68 -6.93 -2.54
N GLY A 60 -12.19 -7.26 -1.34
CA GLY A 60 -11.58 -8.56 -1.03
C GLY A 60 -12.55 -9.73 -1.20
N PHE A 61 -13.84 -9.52 -0.92
CA PHE A 61 -14.89 -10.53 -1.09
C PHE A 61 -15.27 -10.80 -2.55
N SER A 62 -14.79 -9.98 -3.50
CA SER A 62 -15.12 -10.17 -4.92
C SER A 62 -14.66 -11.52 -5.46
N TRP A 63 -13.52 -12.04 -4.99
CA TRP A 63 -12.99 -13.35 -5.41
C TRP A 63 -13.87 -14.53 -4.95
N PRO A 64 -14.24 -14.66 -3.67
CA PRO A 64 -15.21 -15.66 -3.22
C PRO A 64 -16.56 -15.58 -3.93
N ILE A 65 -17.10 -14.37 -4.12
CA ILE A 65 -18.38 -14.18 -4.81
C ILE A 65 -18.26 -14.64 -6.27
N PHE A 66 -17.15 -14.34 -6.94
CA PHE A 66 -16.86 -14.82 -8.28
C PHE A 66 -16.85 -16.36 -8.35
N ALA A 67 -16.23 -17.03 -7.38
CA ALA A 67 -16.21 -18.49 -7.31
C ALA A 67 -17.62 -19.09 -7.15
N VAL A 68 -18.46 -18.50 -6.31
CA VAL A 68 -19.86 -18.95 -6.14
C VAL A 68 -20.68 -18.76 -7.41
N LEU A 69 -20.57 -17.60 -8.07
CA LEU A 69 -21.25 -17.34 -9.35
C LEU A 69 -20.79 -18.33 -10.43
N TYR A 70 -19.50 -18.65 -10.46
CA TYR A 70 -18.95 -19.63 -11.39
C TYR A 70 -19.50 -21.04 -11.14
N GLY A 71 -19.64 -21.44 -9.87
CA GLY A 71 -20.29 -22.70 -9.49
C GLY A 71 -21.76 -22.77 -9.93
N MET A 72 -22.51 -21.67 -9.79
CA MET A 72 -23.91 -21.59 -10.26
C MET A 72 -24.00 -21.66 -11.79
N LEU A 73 -23.06 -21.03 -12.50
CA LEU A 73 -22.96 -21.10 -13.96
C LEU A 73 -22.75 -22.55 -14.41
N PHE A 74 -21.80 -23.25 -13.80
CA PHE A 74 -21.52 -24.64 -14.12
C PHE A 74 -22.73 -25.54 -13.85
N LYS A 75 -23.46 -25.30 -12.76
CA LYS A 75 -24.69 -26.03 -12.42
C LYS A 75 -25.79 -25.82 -13.48
N ALA A 76 -25.99 -24.60 -13.94
CA ALA A 76 -26.97 -24.29 -14.98
C ALA A 76 -26.62 -24.97 -16.33
N LEU A 77 -25.33 -25.01 -16.68
CA LEU A 77 -24.87 -25.65 -17.91
C LEU A 77 -24.90 -27.18 -17.86
N SER A 78 -24.73 -27.79 -16.68
CA SER A 78 -24.68 -29.24 -16.51
C SER A 78 -26.06 -29.91 -16.53
N TYR A 79 -27.13 -29.17 -16.17
CA TYR A 79 -28.51 -29.67 -16.13
C TYR A 79 -29.47 -28.76 -16.91
N PRO A 80 -29.39 -28.74 -18.25
CA PRO A 80 -30.17 -27.82 -19.09
C PRO A 80 -31.67 -28.17 -19.21
N GLU A 81 -32.09 -29.39 -18.85
CA GLU A 81 -33.50 -29.83 -18.98
C GLU A 81 -34.42 -29.36 -17.83
N GLU A 82 -33.87 -28.78 -16.78
CA GLU A 82 -34.66 -28.23 -15.68
C GLU A 82 -35.22 -26.86 -16.07
N SER A 83 -36.53 -26.64 -15.98
CA SER A 83 -37.19 -25.35 -16.30
C SER A 83 -36.68 -24.15 -15.48
N SER A 84 -35.86 -24.41 -14.46
CA SER A 84 -35.21 -23.42 -13.61
C SER A 84 -33.86 -22.93 -14.16
N SER A 85 -33.31 -23.57 -15.20
CA SER A 85 -31.96 -23.30 -15.69
C SER A 85 -31.81 -21.91 -16.33
N ASP A 86 -32.83 -21.46 -17.08
CA ASP A 86 -32.86 -20.11 -17.65
C ASP A 86 -32.82 -19.04 -16.56
N LYS A 87 -33.59 -19.22 -15.47
CA LYS A 87 -33.63 -18.28 -14.34
C LYS A 87 -32.28 -18.20 -13.64
N LEU A 88 -31.60 -19.32 -13.44
CA LEU A 88 -30.25 -19.36 -12.88
C LEU A 88 -29.25 -18.59 -13.75
N LEU A 89 -29.33 -18.78 -15.07
CA LEU A 89 -28.45 -18.12 -16.02
C LEU A 89 -28.64 -16.60 -16.02
N TYR A 90 -29.88 -16.11 -15.95
CA TYR A 90 -30.17 -14.68 -15.77
C TYR A 90 -29.63 -14.13 -14.45
N ILE A 91 -29.79 -14.86 -13.33
CA ILE A 91 -29.28 -14.44 -12.02
C ILE A 91 -27.75 -14.35 -12.05
N VAL A 92 -27.07 -15.33 -12.66
CA VAL A 92 -25.61 -15.33 -12.79
C VAL A 92 -25.12 -14.17 -13.66
N LEU A 93 -25.79 -13.88 -14.78
CA LEU A 93 -25.44 -12.75 -15.65
C LEU A 93 -25.55 -11.42 -14.92
N ILE A 94 -26.67 -11.20 -14.22
CA ILE A 94 -26.91 -9.99 -13.42
C ILE A 94 -25.87 -9.91 -12.28
N GLY A 95 -25.54 -11.04 -11.66
CA GLY A 95 -24.51 -11.14 -10.63
C GLY A 95 -23.13 -10.68 -11.13
N TYR A 96 -22.70 -11.15 -12.30
CA TYR A 96 -21.43 -10.74 -12.91
C TYR A 96 -21.40 -9.26 -13.28
N ILE A 97 -22.48 -8.72 -13.86
CA ILE A 97 -22.57 -7.29 -14.20
C ILE A 97 -22.49 -6.45 -12.92
N THR A 98 -23.24 -6.82 -11.89
CA THR A 98 -23.26 -6.10 -10.61
C THR A 98 -21.89 -6.14 -9.93
N LEU A 99 -21.23 -7.30 -9.94
CA LEU A 99 -19.89 -7.46 -9.37
C LEU A 99 -18.84 -6.65 -10.14
N GLY A 100 -18.92 -6.61 -11.47
CA GLY A 100 -18.02 -5.79 -12.31
C GLY A 100 -18.19 -4.29 -12.07
N VAL A 101 -19.44 -3.80 -12.05
CA VAL A 101 -19.73 -2.38 -11.82
C VAL A 101 -19.34 -1.96 -10.40
N LEU A 102 -19.77 -2.72 -9.38
CA LEU A 102 -19.47 -2.41 -7.98
C LEU A 102 -17.97 -2.56 -7.69
N GLY A 103 -17.33 -3.59 -8.22
CA GLY A 103 -15.89 -3.82 -8.11
C GLY A 103 -15.07 -2.71 -8.78
N GLY A 104 -15.49 -2.25 -9.96
CA GLY A 104 -14.86 -1.14 -10.66
C GLY A 104 -14.95 0.17 -9.87
N ILE A 105 -16.14 0.54 -9.41
CA ILE A 105 -16.38 1.77 -8.65
C ILE A 105 -15.60 1.77 -7.34
N THR A 106 -15.65 0.66 -6.58
CA THR A 106 -14.93 0.54 -5.31
C THR A 106 -13.42 0.58 -5.49
N THR A 107 -12.88 -0.06 -6.53
CA THR A 107 -11.45 -0.02 -6.86
C THR A 107 -11.00 1.39 -7.21
N TRP A 108 -11.76 2.08 -8.08
CA TRP A 108 -11.44 3.45 -8.48
C TRP A 108 -11.49 4.42 -7.30
N LEU A 109 -12.55 4.35 -6.48
CA LEU A 109 -12.71 5.21 -5.32
C LEU A 109 -11.65 4.94 -4.24
N SER A 110 -11.37 3.67 -3.94
CA SER A 110 -10.34 3.28 -2.98
C SER A 110 -8.96 3.75 -3.43
N GLY A 111 -8.61 3.56 -4.71
CA GLY A 111 -7.35 4.02 -5.28
C GLY A 111 -7.21 5.54 -5.23
N TYR A 112 -8.27 6.27 -5.57
CA TYR A 112 -8.27 7.73 -5.50
C TYR A 112 -8.06 8.25 -4.06
N ILE A 113 -8.78 7.70 -3.08
CA ILE A 113 -8.65 8.10 -1.68
C ILE A 113 -7.26 7.76 -1.14
N MET A 114 -6.73 6.56 -1.40
CA MET A 114 -5.40 6.16 -0.94
C MET A 114 -4.29 6.98 -1.59
N GLY A 115 -4.42 7.31 -2.88
CA GLY A 115 -3.48 8.19 -3.57
C GLY A 115 -3.44 9.59 -2.94
N LEU A 116 -4.60 10.19 -2.71
CA LEU A 116 -4.70 11.51 -2.07
C LEU A 116 -4.15 11.53 -0.63
N VAL A 117 -4.40 10.47 0.14
CA VAL A 117 -3.88 10.34 1.51
C VAL A 117 -2.36 10.16 1.48
N GLY A 118 -1.83 9.32 0.59
CA GLY A 118 -0.39 9.11 0.46
C GLY A 118 0.36 10.39 0.10
N GLU A 119 -0.19 11.20 -0.81
CA GLU A 119 0.42 12.48 -1.21
C GLU A 119 0.41 13.50 -0.06
N LYS A 120 -0.74 13.67 0.62
CA LYS A 120 -0.86 14.61 1.76
C LYS A 120 0.08 14.24 2.90
N LEU A 121 0.15 12.95 3.24
CA LEU A 121 1.05 12.44 4.26
C LEU A 121 2.52 12.72 3.91
N ASN A 122 2.92 12.51 2.65
CA ASN A 122 4.29 12.79 2.20
C ASN A 122 4.63 14.28 2.32
N VAL A 123 3.78 15.17 1.81
CA VAL A 123 4.00 16.63 1.88
C VAL A 123 4.15 17.08 3.33
N ARG A 124 3.28 16.60 4.22
CA ARG A 124 3.34 16.93 5.65
C ARG A 124 4.62 16.44 6.32
N LEU A 125 5.03 15.20 6.05
CA LEU A 125 6.24 14.63 6.61
C LEU A 125 7.49 15.41 6.17
N ARG A 126 7.57 15.79 4.88
CA ARG A 126 8.64 16.65 4.37
C ARG A 126 8.67 18.02 5.04
N MET A 127 7.51 18.66 5.23
CA MET A 127 7.43 19.95 5.93
C MET A 127 7.87 19.86 7.39
N ASP A 128 7.40 18.85 8.13
CA ASP A 128 7.74 18.68 9.55
C ASP A 128 9.24 18.42 9.74
N VAL A 129 9.84 17.56 8.92
CA VAL A 129 11.28 17.29 9.00
C VAL A 129 12.09 18.51 8.57
N TYR A 130 11.71 19.21 7.51
CA TYR A 130 12.40 20.44 7.08
C TYR A 130 12.38 21.50 8.18
N LYS A 131 11.23 21.70 8.84
CA LYS A 131 11.09 22.61 9.97
C LYS A 131 11.99 22.20 11.15
N ASN A 132 12.09 20.90 11.43
CA ASN A 132 12.96 20.38 12.48
C ASN A 132 14.45 20.56 12.14
N LEU A 133 14.83 20.40 10.87
CA LEU A 133 16.19 20.66 10.41
C LEU A 133 16.56 22.14 10.60
N MET A 134 15.70 23.07 10.19
CA MET A 134 16.00 24.51 10.36
C MET A 134 16.16 24.96 11.82
N GLY A 135 15.63 24.22 12.78
CA GLY A 135 15.75 24.52 14.21
C GLY A 135 16.94 23.86 14.92
N GLN A 136 17.78 23.10 14.21
CA GLN A 136 18.96 22.43 14.80
C GLN A 136 20.16 23.36 14.94
N ASP A 137 20.92 23.17 16.02
CA ASP A 137 22.13 23.94 16.31
C ASP A 137 23.24 23.73 15.28
N VAL A 138 24.13 24.70 15.11
CA VAL A 138 25.27 24.60 14.17
C VAL A 138 26.15 23.39 14.46
N SER A 139 26.36 23.05 15.74
CA SER A 139 27.13 21.87 16.16
C SER A 139 26.52 20.53 15.71
N TYR A 140 25.22 20.48 15.41
CA TYR A 140 24.59 19.30 14.80
C TYR A 140 25.10 19.07 13.37
N TYR A 141 25.33 20.15 12.62
CA TYR A 141 25.79 20.13 11.22
C TYR A 141 27.31 19.96 11.07
N GLU A 142 28.07 20.17 12.14
CA GLU A 142 29.52 19.95 12.18
C GLU A 142 29.88 18.45 12.15
N ASN A 143 28.93 17.57 12.49
CA ASN A 143 29.14 16.13 12.40
C ASN A 143 29.14 15.69 10.91
N PRO A 144 30.18 15.00 10.40
CA PRO A 144 30.25 14.51 9.02
C PRO A 144 29.13 13.52 8.63
N ASP A 145 28.44 12.95 9.62
CA ASP A 145 27.25 12.11 9.43
C ASP A 145 25.97 12.94 9.19
N HIS A 146 25.95 14.22 9.57
CA HIS A 146 24.80 15.13 9.51
C HIS A 146 24.99 16.28 8.52
N SER A 147 25.78 16.06 7.46
CA SER A 147 25.90 17.02 6.36
C SER A 147 24.52 17.30 5.74
N VAL A 148 24.26 18.56 5.40
CA VAL A 148 23.01 19.03 4.78
C VAL A 148 22.64 18.22 3.54
N GLY A 149 23.62 17.81 2.73
CA GLY A 149 23.41 16.98 1.55
C GLY A 149 22.94 15.56 1.90
N LYS A 150 23.56 14.92 2.89
CA LYS A 150 23.16 13.59 3.38
C LYS A 150 21.78 13.60 4.04
N LEU A 151 21.48 14.63 4.84
CA LEU A 151 20.18 14.78 5.50
C LEU A 151 19.05 15.02 4.50
N THR A 152 19.29 15.81 3.45
CA THR A 152 18.30 16.05 2.39
C THR A 152 18.06 14.78 1.57
N ALA A 153 19.12 14.05 1.22
CA ALA A 153 19.00 12.76 0.54
C ALA A 153 18.24 11.74 1.41
N ARG A 154 18.59 11.64 2.70
CA ARG A 154 17.91 10.74 3.65
C ARG A 154 16.44 11.12 3.84
N LEU A 155 16.10 12.40 3.94
CA LEU A 155 14.71 12.84 4.02
C LEU A 155 13.93 12.47 2.75
N ALA A 156 14.52 12.65 1.56
CA ALA A 156 13.88 12.26 0.31
C ALA A 156 13.59 10.76 0.29
N THR A 157 14.56 9.93 0.67
CA THR A 157 14.43 8.47 0.72
C THR A 157 13.42 8.02 1.80
N ASP A 158 13.58 8.49 3.04
CA ASP A 158 12.70 8.10 4.17
C ASP A 158 11.26 8.56 3.93
N SER A 159 11.05 9.75 3.35
CA SER A 159 9.70 10.24 3.02
C SER A 159 9.02 9.41 1.93
N ASN A 160 9.77 9.00 0.91
CA ASN A 160 9.25 8.13 -0.14
C ASN A 160 8.96 6.73 0.38
N ASN A 161 9.80 6.17 1.25
CA ASN A 161 9.58 4.85 1.85
C ASN A 161 8.33 4.85 2.75
N VAL A 162 8.12 5.90 3.55
CA VAL A 162 6.91 6.05 4.36
C VAL A 162 5.66 6.23 3.49
N GLN A 163 5.74 7.01 2.41
CA GLN A 163 4.64 7.14 1.47
C GLN A 163 4.30 5.78 0.84
N ALA A 164 5.30 5.03 0.37
CA ALA A 164 5.12 3.72 -0.24
C ALA A 164 4.55 2.69 0.75
N ALA A 165 4.80 2.84 2.05
CA ALA A 165 4.22 1.97 3.07
C ALA A 165 2.74 2.28 3.36
N VAL A 166 2.26 3.49 3.05
CA VAL A 166 0.89 3.95 3.33
C VAL A 166 0.06 4.14 2.04
N ASP A 167 0.65 3.88 0.88
CA ASP A 167 0.02 4.04 -0.42
C ASP A 167 -1.00 2.93 -0.75
N GLN A 168 -1.42 2.91 -2.01
CA GLN A 168 -2.35 1.91 -2.55
C GLN A 168 -1.89 0.46 -2.34
N ARG A 169 -0.58 0.19 -2.28
CA ARG A 169 -0.04 -1.16 -2.11
C ARG A 169 -0.46 -1.77 -0.77
N LEU A 170 -0.54 -0.96 0.29
CA LEU A 170 -1.01 -1.43 1.59
C LEU A 170 -2.48 -1.88 1.53
N ALA A 171 -3.32 -1.15 0.80
CA ALA A 171 -4.71 -1.51 0.60
C ALA A 171 -4.85 -2.80 -0.24
N ASP A 172 -4.00 -3.00 -1.25
CA ASP A 172 -3.97 -4.21 -2.06
C ASP A 172 -3.49 -5.43 -1.26
N VAL A 173 -2.43 -5.30 -0.45
CA VAL A 173 -1.98 -6.37 0.45
C VAL A 173 -3.09 -6.77 1.42
N LEU A 174 -3.78 -5.81 2.04
CA LEU A 174 -4.87 -6.14 2.95
C LEU A 174 -6.01 -6.86 2.22
N LYS A 175 -6.38 -6.39 1.02
CA LYS A 175 -7.40 -7.04 0.18
C LYS A 175 -7.01 -8.50 -0.10
N ASP A 176 -5.75 -8.76 -0.41
CA ASP A 176 -5.27 -10.10 -0.73
C ASP A 176 -5.28 -11.03 0.50
N VAL A 177 -4.91 -10.53 1.67
CA VAL A 177 -5.03 -11.27 2.93
C VAL A 177 -6.50 -11.61 3.21
N ILE A 178 -7.41 -10.66 3.06
CA ILE A 178 -8.85 -10.89 3.27
C ILE A 178 -9.39 -11.91 2.27
N SER A 179 -9.00 -11.79 1.00
CA SER A 179 -9.40 -12.73 -0.04
C SER A 179 -8.90 -14.14 0.25
N PHE A 180 -7.71 -14.28 0.83
CA PHE A 180 -7.14 -15.58 1.19
C PHE A 180 -7.90 -16.25 2.34
N PHE A 181 -8.39 -15.48 3.32
CA PHE A 181 -9.19 -16.04 4.42
C PHE A 181 -10.66 -16.25 4.06
N ALA A 182 -11.19 -15.48 3.11
CA ALA A 182 -12.59 -15.55 2.71
C ALA A 182 -12.89 -16.59 1.62
N GLY A 183 -11.86 -17.06 0.89
CA GLY A 183 -11.95 -18.11 -0.13
C GLY A 183 -11.55 -19.47 0.44
#